data_AF-A0A520EAQ0-F1
#
_entry.id   AF-A0A520EAQ0-F1
#
_cell.length_a   1.000
_cell.length_b   1.000
_cell.length_c   1.000
_cell.angle_alpha   90.00
_cell.angle_beta   90.00
_cell.angle_gamma   90.00
#
_symmetry.space_group_name_H-M   'P 1'
#
loop_
_entity.id
_entity.type
_entity.pdbx_description
1 polymer ?
#
loop_
_entity_poly.entity_id
_entity_poly.type
_entity_poly.pdbx_seq_one_letter_code
_entity_poly.pdbx_strand_id
1 'polypeptide(L)'
;IMRIFLYNAAYLIGIGLLLGNILGLGLGFFQQATHIFKLNQSSYFLAYAPIEFHFLDVLGLNVLTVLVCLIVLIIPSLLISKVSPLKAIRFK
;
A
#
# COMPACT_ATOMS: atom_id res chain seq x y z
N ILE A 1 -14.34 -11.27 17.12
CA ILE A 1 -13.47 -11.54 15.95
C ILE A 1 -13.20 -10.29 15.10
N MET A 2 -14.23 -9.60 14.57
CA MET A 2 -14.05 -8.51 13.60
C MET A 2 -13.21 -7.32 14.11
N ARG A 3 -13.43 -6.84 15.34
CA ARG A 3 -12.65 -5.72 15.91
C ARG A 3 -11.14 -6.04 15.96
N ILE A 4 -10.79 -7.22 16.48
CA ILE A 4 -9.38 -7.65 16.60
C ILE A 4 -8.74 -7.79 15.21
N PHE A 5 -9.48 -8.35 14.24
CA PHE A 5 -9.03 -8.45 12.86
C PHE A 5 -8.71 -7.08 12.25
N LEU A 6 -9.60 -6.10 12.42
CA LEU A 6 -9.40 -4.74 11.90
C LEU A 6 -8.21 -4.03 12.57
N TYR A 7 -8.00 -4.21 13.88
CA TYR A 7 -6.83 -3.66 14.57
C TYR A 7 -5.51 -4.23 14.02
N ASN A 8 -5.43 -5.56 13.87
CA ASN A 8 -4.23 -6.20 13.32
C ASN A 8 -3.98 -5.77 11.88
N ALA A 9 -5.04 -5.63 11.08
CA ALA A 9 -4.91 -5.20 9.71
C ALA A 9 -4.45 -3.73 9.61
N ALA A 10 -5.00 -2.83 10.43
CA ALA A 10 -4.56 -1.44 10.50
C ALA A 10 -3.08 -1.33 10.91
N TYR A 11 -2.64 -2.14 11.88
CA TYR A 11 -1.23 -2.23 12.27
C TYR A 11 -0.34 -2.68 11.11
N LEU A 12 -0.75 -3.73 10.39
CA LEU A 12 0.01 -4.27 9.26
C LEU A 12 0.10 -3.29 8.08
N ILE A 13 -1.01 -2.59 7.78
CA ILE A 13 -1.06 -1.52 6.77
C ILE A 13 -0.13 -0.38 7.19
N GLY A 14 -0.15 0.04 8.46
CA GLY A 14 0.70 1.13 8.95
C GLY A 14 2.20 0.83 8.80
N ILE A 15 2.63 -0.38 9.19
CA ILE A 15 4.02 -0.80 9.01
C ILE A 15 4.37 -0.93 7.52
N GLY A 16 3.48 -1.52 6.72
CA GLY A 16 3.67 -1.67 5.29
C GLY A 16 3.85 -0.33 4.58
N LEU A 17 3.05 0.68 4.94
CA LEU A 17 3.19 2.03 4.41
C LEU A 17 4.49 2.68 4.88
N LEU A 18 4.85 2.57 6.17
CA LEU A 18 6.08 3.17 6.67
C LEU A 18 7.31 2.60 5.93
N LEU A 19 7.42 1.27 5.85
CA LEU A 19 8.51 0.61 5.13
C LEU A 19 8.46 0.89 3.62
N GLY A 20 7.27 0.92 3.03
CA GLY A 20 7.07 1.21 1.61
C GLY A 20 7.51 2.64 1.24
N ASN A 21 7.18 3.64 2.06
CA ASN A 21 7.63 5.01 1.84
C ASN A 21 9.14 5.15 2.03
N ILE A 22 9.71 4.52 3.06
CA ILE A 22 11.17 4.53 3.29
C ILE A 22 11.88 3.93 2.08
N LEU A 23 11.44 2.77 1.60
CA LEU A 23 12.04 2.12 0.44
C LEU A 23 11.79 2.90 -0.86
N GLY A 24 10.56 3.32 -1.14
CA GLY A 24 10.22 4.02 -2.38
C GLY A 24 10.93 5.37 -2.50
N LEU A 25 10.84 6.21 -1.47
CA LEU A 25 11.54 7.49 -1.43
C LEU A 25 13.05 7.30 -1.37
N GLY A 26 13.53 6.35 -0.57
CA GLY A 26 14.95 6.03 -0.45
C GLY A 26 15.57 5.61 -1.78
N LEU A 27 14.90 4.73 -2.52
CA LEU A 27 15.34 4.33 -3.86
C LEU A 27 15.30 5.50 -4.84
N GLY A 28 14.28 6.35 -4.78
CA GLY A 28 14.21 7.53 -5.64
C GLY A 28 15.33 8.54 -5.34
N PHE A 29 15.63 8.82 -4.08
CA PHE A 29 16.74 9.69 -3.68
C PHE A 29 18.08 9.08 -4.08
N PHE A 30 18.24 7.76 -3.90
CA PHE A 30 19.45 7.05 -4.31
C PHE A 30 19.69 7.17 -5.82
N GLN A 31 18.65 6.96 -6.63
CA GLN A 31 18.73 7.12 -8.08
C GLN A 31 18.97 8.58 -8.50
N GLN A 32 18.36 9.55 -7.82
CA GLN A 32 18.60 10.98 -8.07
C GLN A 32 20.04 11.41 -7.74
N ALA A 33 20.66 10.83 -6.71
CA ALA A 33 22.04 11.15 -6.35
C ALA A 33 23.08 10.43 -7.24
N THR A 34 22.85 9.15 -7.51
CA THR A 34 23.84 8.30 -8.19
C THR A 34 23.67 8.25 -9.70
N HIS A 35 22.48 8.53 -10.21
CA HIS A 35 22.10 8.37 -11.62
C HIS A 35 22.52 7.00 -12.17
N ILE A 36 22.40 5.95 -11.35
CA ILE A 36 22.89 4.61 -11.69
C ILE A 36 22.16 4.04 -12.90
N PHE A 37 20.86 4.33 -13.04
CA PHE A 37 20.10 4.03 -14.24
C PHE A 37 20.15 5.20 -15.23
N LYS A 38 20.91 5.01 -16.32
CA LYS A 38 21.02 5.95 -17.44
C LYS A 38 20.17 5.49 -18.61
N LEU A 39 19.65 6.45 -19.37
CA LEU A 39 18.89 6.15 -20.60
C LEU A 39 19.82 6.22 -21.81
N ASN A 40 19.51 5.42 -22.82
CA ASN A 40 20.23 5.49 -24.08
C ASN A 40 19.87 6.78 -24.81
N GLN A 41 20.85 7.68 -24.93
CA GLN A 41 20.69 9.00 -25.54
C GLN A 41 20.30 8.96 -27.02
N SER A 42 20.49 7.82 -27.71
CA SER A 42 20.03 7.65 -29.10
C SER A 42 18.50 7.51 -29.22
N SER A 43 17.82 7.11 -28.13
CA SER A 43 16.37 6.90 -28.09
C SER A 43 15.65 7.89 -27.17
N TYR A 44 16.37 8.47 -26.21
CA TYR A 44 15.83 9.45 -25.24
C TYR A 44 16.72 10.69 -25.18
N PHE A 45 16.14 11.87 -25.34
CA PHE A 45 16.86 13.15 -25.26
C PHE A 45 17.53 13.42 -23.89
N LEU A 46 17.17 12.65 -22.85
CA LEU A 46 17.69 12.77 -21.50
C LEU A 46 18.68 11.66 -21.17
N ALA A 47 19.80 12.01 -20.53
CA ALA A 47 20.84 11.07 -20.11
C ALA A 47 20.39 10.16 -18.95
N TYR A 48 19.39 10.57 -18.18
CA TYR A 48 18.84 9.88 -17.03
C TYR A 48 17.36 10.18 -16.87
N ALA A 49 16.64 9.33 -16.12
CA ALA A 49 15.25 9.58 -15.78
C ALA A 49 15.20 10.59 -14.62
N PRO A 50 14.70 11.81 -14.83
CA PRO A 50 14.55 12.77 -13.73
C PRO A 50 13.50 12.24 -12.75
N ILE A 51 13.86 12.23 -11.47
CA ILE A 51 12.93 11.86 -10.39
C ILE A 51 12.48 13.16 -9.71
N GLU A 52 11.17 13.39 -9.76
CA GLU A 52 10.48 14.50 -9.12
C GLU A 52 9.65 13.94 -7.96
N PHE A 53 9.77 14.54 -6.78
CA PHE A 53 8.98 14.17 -5.62
C PHE A 53 7.94 15.24 -5.33
N HIS A 54 6.68 14.93 -5.57
CA HIS A 54 5.57 15.78 -5.14
C HIS A 54 4.95 15.23 -3.87
N PHE A 55 4.92 16.05 -2.83
CA PHE A 55 4.34 15.68 -1.54
C PHE A 55 2.89 15.22 -1.66
N LEU A 56 2.11 15.86 -2.53
CA LEU A 56 0.71 15.50 -2.78
C LEU A 56 0.55 14.12 -3.41
N ASP A 57 1.47 13.71 -4.28
CA ASP A 57 1.44 12.38 -4.90
C ASP A 57 1.72 11.30 -3.86
N VAL A 58 2.73 11.52 -3.02
CA VAL A 58 3.06 10.59 -1.92
C VAL A 58 1.89 10.48 -0.95
N LEU A 59 1.32 11.63 -0.53
CA LEU A 59 0.17 11.65 0.36
C LEU A 59 -1.05 10.96 -0.25
N GLY A 60 -1.37 11.26 -1.52
CA GLY A 60 -2.48 10.67 -2.26
C GLY A 60 -2.34 9.16 -2.40
N LEU A 61 -1.14 8.67 -2.70
CA LEU A 61 -0.84 7.25 -2.84
C LEU A 61 -0.99 6.51 -1.51
N ASN A 62 -0.53 7.11 -0.40
CA ASN A 62 -0.74 6.58 0.95
C ASN A 62 -2.24 6.50 1.31
N VAL A 63 -2.98 7.59 1.12
CA VAL A 63 -4.42 7.64 1.41
C VAL A 63 -5.19 6.62 0.58
N LEU A 64 -4.92 6.54 -0.72
CA LEU A 64 -5.55 5.59 -1.62
C LEU A 64 -5.26 4.14 -1.20
N THR A 65 -4.01 3.85 -0.84
CA THR A 65 -3.61 2.51 -0.38
C THR A 65 -4.37 2.10 0.87
N VAL A 66 -4.46 2.99 1.88
CA VAL A 66 -5.27 2.73 3.10
C VAL A 66 -6.73 2.45 2.73
N LEU A 67 -7.33 3.28 1.88
CA LEU A 67 -8.72 3.12 1.47
C LEU A 67 -8.96 1.77 0.78
N VAL A 68 -8.11 1.42 -0.20
CA VAL A 68 -8.22 0.15 -0.93
C VAL A 68 -8.06 -1.04 0.02
N CYS A 69 -7.05 -1.01 0.90
CA CYS A 69 -6.86 -2.08 1.87
C CYS A 69 -8.05 -2.22 2.81
N LEU A 70 -8.58 -1.12 3.35
CA LEU A 70 -9.75 -1.14 4.22
C LEU A 70 -10.99 -1.70 3.50
N ILE A 71 -11.23 -1.30 2.25
CA ILE A 71 -12.35 -1.82 1.45
C ILE A 71 -12.23 -3.34 1.28
N VAL A 72 -11.04 -3.82 0.89
CA VAL A 72 -10.76 -5.25 0.69
C VAL A 72 -10.95 -6.06 1.98
N LEU A 73 -10.69 -5.47 3.14
CA LEU A 73 -10.84 -6.14 4.44
C LEU A 73 -12.28 -6.09 4.96
N ILE A 74 -12.95 -4.95 4.84
CA ILE A 74 -14.28 -4.72 5.43
C ILE A 74 -15.35 -5.47 4.66
N ILE A 75 -15.32 -5.46 3.32
CA ILE A 75 -16.33 -6.14 2.49
C ILE A 75 -16.51 -7.62 2.87
N PRO A 76 -15.47 -8.47 2.83
CA PRO A 76 -15.62 -9.88 3.19
C PRO A 76 -15.96 -10.07 4.67
N SER A 77 -15.45 -9.22 5.56
CA SER A 77 -15.75 -9.31 7.01
C SER A 77 -17.22 -9.08 7.32
N LEU A 78 -17.86 -8.13 6.62
CA LEU A 78 -19.30 -7.86 6.75
C LEU A 78 -20.16 -8.98 6.16
N LEU A 79 -19.73 -9.60 5.04
CA LEU A 79 -20.43 -10.74 4.44
C LEU A 79 -20.44 -11.95 5.39
N ILE A 80 -19.30 -12.26 6.02
CA ILE A 80 -19.16 -13.38 6.96
C ILE A 80 -19.96 -13.13 8.25
N SER A 81 -20.03 -11.87 8.71
CA SER A 81 -20.78 -11.52 9.93
C SER A 81 -22.29 -11.71 9.82
N LYS A 82 -22.84 -11.80 8.59
CA LYS A 82 -24.28 -12.10 8.36
C LYS A 82 -24.61 -13.59 8.39
N VAL A 83 -23.61 -14.48 8.41
CA VAL A 83 -23.84 -15.91 8.57
C VAL A 83 -24.24 -16.18 10.02
N SER A 84 -25.53 -16.46 10.23
CA SER A 84 -26.14 -16.73 11.53
C SER A 84 -25.27 -17.65 12.42
N PRO A 85 -24.83 -17.20 13.60
CA PRO A 85 -24.10 -18.03 14.56
C PRO A 85 -24.90 -19.26 14.99
N LEU A 86 -26.24 -19.18 14.92
CA LEU A 86 -27.16 -20.23 15.35
C LEU A 86 -27.21 -21.44 14.41
N LYS A 87 -26.81 -21.29 13.14
CA LYS A 87 -26.75 -22.44 12.21
C LYS A 87 -25.51 -23.32 12.43
N ALA A 88 -24.44 -22.79 13.01
CA ALA A 88 -23.20 -23.53 13.26
C ALA A 88 -23.23 -24.38 14.54
N ILE A 89 -24.14 -24.09 15.49
CA ILE A 89 -24.30 -24.82 16.77
C ILE A 89 -25.35 -25.94 16.66
N ARG A 90 -25.90 -26.21 15.46
CA ARG A 90 -26.58 -27.49 15.23
C ARG A 90 -25.55 -28.58 14.97
N PHE A 91 -24.88 -29.00 16.05
CA PHE A 91 -24.35 -30.34 16.15
C PHE A 91 -25.51 -31.32 15.93
N LYS A 92 -25.33 -32.24 14.99
CA LYS A 92 -26.09 -33.48 14.95
C LYS A 92 -25.24 -34.54 15.65
#